data_AF-W9BW07-F1
#
_entry.id   AF-W9BW07-F1
#
_cell.length_a   1.000
_cell.length_b   1.000
_cell.length_c   1.000
_cell.angle_alpha   90.00
_cell.angle_beta   90.00
_cell.angle_gamma   90.00
#
_symmetry.space_group_name_H-M   'P 1'
#
loop_
_entity.id
_entity.type
_entity.pdbx_description
1 polymer ?
#
loop_
_entity_poly.entity_id
_entity_poly.type
_entity_poly.pdbx_seq_one_letter_code
_entity_poly.pdbx_strand_id
1 'polypeptide(L)'
;MSDMTEAPMLGAPAEPFDMGGNGLHEAANHYRFLADIPVRLSVEVGSASLRLAEIMELCEGSVVELDRQANELLDINVNGTLVARGEVVTIDGRFGIRVAEVVSKNVGHARVERRI
;
A
#
# COMPACT_ATOMS: atom_id res chain seq x y z
N MET A 1 27.84 14.12 76.36
CA MET A 1 26.40 13.78 76.26
C MET A 1 25.99 14.10 74.84
N SER A 2 25.43 13.09 74.18
CA SER A 2 25.13 13.02 72.76
C SER A 2 24.13 14.08 72.32
N ASP A 3 24.37 14.69 71.16
CA ASP A 3 23.29 15.29 70.40
C ASP A 3 23.20 14.62 69.01
N MET A 4 21.95 14.49 68.61
CA MET A 4 21.38 13.63 67.61
C MET A 4 21.32 14.39 66.26
N THR A 5 21.51 13.64 65.17
CA THR A 5 20.68 13.74 63.96
C THR A 5 20.82 14.97 63.05
N GLU A 6 21.35 14.75 61.84
CA GLU A 6 20.54 14.86 60.61
C GLU A 6 21.28 14.22 59.43
N ALA A 7 20.70 13.14 58.90
CA ALA A 7 21.05 12.59 57.59
C ALA A 7 20.54 13.54 56.49
N PRO A 8 21.24 13.68 55.35
CA PRO A 8 20.74 14.51 54.28
C PRO A 8 19.47 13.88 53.70
N MET A 9 18.38 14.64 53.75
CA MET A 9 17.07 14.27 53.25
C MET A 9 17.12 13.87 51.77
N LEU A 10 16.69 12.66 51.47
CA LEU A 10 16.21 12.26 50.14
C LEU A 10 14.94 13.06 49.84
N GLY A 11 14.92 13.85 48.76
CA GLY A 11 13.68 14.47 48.29
C GLY A 11 13.83 15.77 47.53
N ALA A 12 14.57 15.77 46.42
CA ALA A 12 14.20 16.70 45.34
C ALA A 12 13.07 16.03 44.55
N PRO A 13 11.93 16.70 44.29
CA PRO A 13 10.95 16.18 43.36
C PRO A 13 11.68 16.00 42.02
N ALA A 14 11.57 14.80 41.44
CA ALA A 14 11.98 14.60 40.06
C ALA A 14 11.25 15.66 39.23
N GLU A 15 12.00 16.57 38.63
CA GLU A 15 11.51 17.44 37.56
C GLU A 15 10.70 16.55 36.61
N PRO A 16 9.43 16.89 36.31
CA PRO A 16 8.68 16.13 35.35
C PRO A 16 9.48 16.13 34.05
N PHE A 17 9.97 14.95 33.66
CA PHE A 17 10.55 14.74 32.34
C PHE A 17 9.46 15.15 31.35
N ASP A 18 9.64 16.32 30.73
CA ASP A 18 8.82 16.77 29.62
C ASP A 18 9.09 15.83 28.44
N MET A 19 8.33 14.74 28.37
CA MET A 19 8.14 14.00 27.13
C MET A 19 7.30 14.88 26.19
N GLY A 20 7.96 15.90 25.64
CA GLY A 20 7.42 16.73 24.59
C GLY A 20 6.88 15.84 23.49
N GLY A 21 5.60 16.01 23.16
CA GLY A 21 4.82 15.25 22.17
C GLY A 21 5.28 15.42 20.71
N ASN A 22 6.59 15.57 20.48
CA ASN A 22 7.20 15.80 19.18
C ASN A 22 7.41 14.51 18.37
N GLY A 23 7.56 13.35 19.02
CA GLY A 23 7.81 12.07 18.31
C GLY A 23 6.62 11.57 17.48
N LEU A 24 5.39 11.90 17.87
CA LEU A 24 4.18 11.56 17.10
C LEU A 24 3.98 12.50 15.89
N HIS A 25 4.42 13.76 16.01
CA HIS A 25 4.32 14.74 14.92
C HIS A 25 5.33 14.45 13.79
N GLU A 26 6.52 13.95 14.11
CA GLU A 26 7.57 13.69 13.13
C GLU A 26 7.22 12.51 12.19
N ALA A 27 6.70 11.40 12.75
CA ALA A 27 6.24 10.25 11.97
C ALA A 27 5.03 10.59 11.06
N ALA A 28 4.10 11.41 11.55
CA ALA A 28 2.97 11.88 10.75
C ALA A 28 3.42 12.77 9.58
N ASN A 29 4.44 13.61 9.78
CA ASN A 29 5.00 14.45 8.73
C ASN A 29 5.75 13.64 7.65
N HIS A 30 6.46 12.57 8.03
CA HIS A 30 7.11 11.68 7.06
C HIS A 30 6.11 10.96 6.15
N TYR A 31 4.95 10.55 6.68
CA TYR A 31 3.92 9.91 5.88
C TYR A 31 3.31 10.87 4.84
N ARG A 32 3.15 12.16 5.18
CA ARG A 32 2.64 13.17 4.25
C ARG A 32 3.52 13.35 3.02
N PHE A 33 4.85 13.28 3.18
CA PHE A 33 5.77 13.36 2.04
C PHE A 33 5.63 12.14 1.11
N LEU A 34 5.42 10.95 1.65
CA LEU A 34 5.23 9.73 0.86
C LEU A 34 3.87 9.68 0.14
N ALA A 35 2.87 10.40 0.66
CA ALA A 35 1.52 10.42 0.08
C ALA A 35 1.45 11.08 -1.30
N ASP A 36 2.36 12.00 -1.62
CA ASP A 36 2.40 12.72 -2.89
C ASP A 36 3.16 11.98 -4.00
N ILE A 37 3.69 10.78 -3.72
CA ILE A 37 4.44 9.99 -4.70
C ILE A 37 3.48 9.46 -5.77
N PRO A 38 3.67 9.82 -7.06
CA PRO A 38 2.82 9.30 -8.13
C PRO A 38 3.08 7.81 -8.34
N VAL A 39 2.00 7.02 -8.43
CA VAL A 39 2.05 5.58 -8.73
C VAL A 39 1.20 5.26 -9.95
N ARG A 40 1.58 4.20 -10.69
CA ARG A 40 0.79 3.70 -11.80
C ARG A 40 -0.21 2.67 -11.28
N LEU A 41 -1.49 2.99 -11.46
CA LEU A 41 -2.57 2.04 -11.29
C LEU A 41 -2.94 1.48 -12.67
N SER A 42 -3.02 0.16 -12.77
CA SER A 42 -3.45 -0.57 -13.96
C SER A 42 -4.57 -1.53 -13.59
N VAL A 43 -5.47 -1.76 -14.52
CA VAL A 43 -6.55 -2.74 -14.35
C VAL A 43 -6.47 -3.71 -15.50
N GLU A 44 -6.47 -4.98 -15.15
CA GLU A 44 -6.32 -6.06 -16.10
C GLU A 44 -7.67 -6.71 -16.33
N VAL A 45 -8.07 -6.86 -17.60
CA VAL A 45 -9.27 -7.61 -17.97
C VAL A 45 -9.02 -9.11 -17.82
N GLY A 46 -7.83 -9.57 -18.18
CA GLY A 46 -7.34 -10.94 -18.06
C GLY A 46 -5.97 -11.07 -18.72
N SER A 47 -5.36 -12.26 -18.62
CA SER A 47 -4.09 -12.58 -19.27
C SER A 47 -4.22 -13.77 -20.22
N ALA A 48 -3.28 -13.89 -21.15
CA ALA A 48 -3.14 -15.05 -22.01
C ALA A 48 -1.65 -15.37 -22.18
N SER A 49 -1.31 -16.66 -22.17
CA SER A 49 0.04 -17.13 -22.47
C SER A 49 0.07 -17.71 -23.87
N LEU A 50 0.77 -17.05 -24.78
CA LEU A 50 0.92 -17.45 -26.17
C LEU A 50 2.37 -17.79 -26.46
N ARG A 51 2.62 -18.76 -27.33
CA ARG A 51 3.96 -19.00 -27.89
C ARG A 51 4.31 -17.86 -28.83
N LEU A 52 5.62 -17.60 -28.98
CA LEU A 52 6.10 -16.54 -29.87
C LEU A 52 5.58 -16.71 -31.31
N ALA A 53 5.48 -17.95 -31.82
CA ALA A 53 4.95 -18.23 -33.14
C ALA A 53 3.49 -17.75 -33.30
N GLU A 54 2.64 -18.00 -32.30
CA GLU A 54 1.23 -17.57 -32.30
C GLU A 54 1.11 -16.04 -32.30
N ILE A 55 2.01 -15.33 -31.60
CA ILE A 55 2.06 -13.87 -31.60
C ILE A 55 2.43 -13.32 -32.98
N MET A 56 3.35 -13.97 -33.70
CA MET A 56 3.74 -13.55 -35.04
C MET A 56 2.64 -13.73 -36.09
N GLU A 57 1.66 -14.60 -35.81
CA GLU A 57 0.51 -14.86 -36.68
C GLU A 57 -0.68 -13.93 -36.39
N LEU A 58 -0.64 -13.15 -35.30
CA LEU A 58 -1.72 -12.21 -34.97
C LEU A 58 -1.87 -11.14 -36.06
N CYS A 59 -3.09 -11.01 -36.55
CA CYS A 59 -3.47 -10.06 -37.59
C CYS A 59 -4.71 -9.27 -37.17
N GLU A 60 -5.08 -8.26 -37.97
CA GLU A 60 -6.34 -7.54 -37.76
C GLU A 60 -7.51 -8.54 -37.78
N GLY A 61 -8.35 -8.48 -36.75
CA GLY A 61 -9.47 -9.40 -36.57
C GLY A 61 -9.15 -10.69 -35.79
N SER A 62 -7.89 -10.95 -35.42
CA SER A 62 -7.56 -12.04 -34.50
C SER A 62 -8.22 -11.84 -33.14
N VAL A 63 -8.80 -12.91 -32.58
CA VAL A 63 -9.39 -12.92 -31.24
C VAL A 63 -8.51 -13.78 -30.34
N VAL A 64 -8.08 -13.21 -29.20
CA VAL A 64 -7.30 -13.92 -28.18
C VAL A 64 -8.20 -14.17 -26.98
N GLU A 65 -8.36 -15.44 -26.63
CA GLU A 65 -9.08 -15.83 -25.42
C GLU A 65 -8.21 -15.56 -24.19
N LEU A 66 -8.81 -14.96 -23.16
CA LEU A 66 -8.14 -14.66 -21.89
C LEU A 66 -8.49 -15.72 -20.85
N ASP A 67 -7.66 -15.84 -19.82
CA ASP A 67 -7.81 -16.79 -18.71
C ASP A 67 -8.93 -16.46 -17.70
N ARG A 68 -9.64 -15.35 -17.88
CA ARG A 68 -10.66 -14.87 -16.93
C ARG A 68 -12.08 -14.96 -17.50
N GLN A 69 -13.03 -15.36 -16.66
CA GLN A 69 -14.46 -15.35 -17.00
C GLN A 69 -15.04 -13.93 -16.98
N ALA A 70 -15.98 -13.64 -17.89
CA ALA A 70 -16.53 -12.29 -18.08
C ALA A 70 -17.33 -11.73 -16.89
N ASN A 71 -17.75 -12.58 -15.95
CA ASN A 71 -18.52 -12.24 -14.75
C ASN A 71 -17.66 -12.10 -13.49
N GLU A 72 -16.35 -12.25 -13.61
CA GLU A 72 -15.43 -12.08 -12.48
C GLU A 72 -15.02 -10.62 -12.30
N LEU A 73 -14.70 -10.26 -11.05
CA LEU A 73 -14.14 -8.95 -10.74
C LEU A 73 -12.76 -8.80 -11.38
N LEU A 74 -12.48 -7.60 -11.88
CA LEU A 74 -11.20 -7.26 -12.47
C LEU A 74 -10.14 -6.96 -11.40
N ASP A 75 -8.94 -7.46 -11.63
CA ASP A 75 -7.78 -7.17 -10.78
C ASP A 75 -7.30 -5.72 -10.99
N ILE A 76 -7.11 -5.02 -9.87
CA ILE A 76 -6.59 -3.66 -9.80
C ILE A 76 -5.17 -3.76 -9.23
N ASN A 77 -4.20 -3.42 -10.07
CA ASN A 77 -2.78 -3.52 -9.78
C ASN A 77 -2.17 -2.13 -9.58
N VAL A 78 -1.28 -1.99 -8.60
CA VAL A 78 -0.43 -0.81 -8.43
C VAL A 78 1.02 -1.27 -8.61
N ASN A 79 1.71 -0.71 -9.61
CA ASN A 79 3.06 -1.14 -9.99
C ASN A 79 3.20 -2.68 -10.12
N GLY A 80 2.18 -3.34 -10.68
CA GLY A 80 2.16 -4.81 -10.85
C GLY A 80 1.83 -5.63 -9.60
N THR A 81 1.48 -4.99 -8.49
CA THR A 81 1.01 -5.68 -7.28
C THR A 81 -0.51 -5.60 -7.16
N LEU A 82 -1.17 -6.73 -6.99
CA LEU A 82 -2.62 -6.79 -6.75
C LEU A 82 -2.99 -6.10 -5.44
N VAL A 83 -3.79 -5.04 -5.53
CA VAL A 83 -4.23 -4.28 -4.35
C VAL A 83 -5.72 -4.44 -4.08
N ALA A 84 -6.52 -4.60 -5.14
CA ALA A 84 -7.97 -4.62 -5.05
C ALA A 84 -8.60 -5.34 -6.25
N ARG A 85 -9.90 -5.59 -6.16
CA ARG A 85 -10.74 -6.11 -7.23
C ARG A 85 -11.95 -5.21 -7.43
N GLY A 86 -12.43 -5.09 -8.67
CA GLY A 86 -13.53 -4.19 -8.99
C GLY A 86 -14.25 -4.51 -10.29
N GLU A 87 -15.34 -3.79 -10.51
CA GLU A 87 -16.15 -3.88 -11.72
C GLU A 87 -15.92 -2.64 -12.60
N VAL A 88 -15.93 -2.84 -13.93
CA VAL A 88 -15.88 -1.73 -14.88
C VAL A 88 -17.23 -1.04 -14.90
N VAL A 89 -17.21 0.27 -14.75
CA VAL A 89 -18.38 1.13 -14.86
C VAL A 89 -18.12 2.19 -15.94
N THR A 90 -19.18 2.82 -16.43
CA THR A 90 -19.05 3.97 -17.33
C THR A 90 -19.51 5.22 -16.60
N ILE A 91 -18.67 6.26 -16.62
CA ILE A 91 -18.96 7.58 -16.04
C ILE A 91 -18.70 8.60 -17.14
N ASP A 92 -19.73 9.35 -17.54
CA ASP A 92 -19.65 10.37 -18.59
C ASP A 92 -19.00 9.88 -19.90
N GLY A 93 -19.35 8.66 -20.33
CA GLY A 93 -18.82 8.05 -21.54
C GLY A 93 -17.36 7.57 -21.43
N ARG A 94 -16.77 7.59 -20.23
CA ARG A 94 -15.42 7.08 -19.96
C ARG A 94 -15.48 5.82 -19.10
N PHE A 95 -14.49 4.96 -19.26
CA PHE A 95 -14.30 3.84 -18.35
C PHE A 95 -13.94 4.35 -16.96
N GLY A 96 -14.63 3.84 -15.95
CA GLY A 96 -14.33 3.98 -14.55
C GLY A 96 -14.32 2.59 -13.90
N ILE A 97 -13.87 2.52 -12.66
CA ILE A 97 -13.80 1.26 -11.93
C ILE A 97 -14.36 1.46 -10.54
N ARG A 98 -15.32 0.62 -10.18
CA ARG A 98 -15.83 0.55 -8.82
C ARG A 98 -15.09 -0.54 -8.08
N VAL A 99 -14.38 -0.15 -7.03
CA VAL A 99 -13.71 -1.08 -6.13
C VAL A 99 -14.77 -1.89 -5.38
N ALA A 100 -14.71 -3.21 -5.52
CA ALA A 100 -15.60 -4.15 -4.84
C ALA A 100 -14.91 -4.75 -3.59
N GLU A 101 -13.64 -5.13 -3.72
CA GLU A 101 -12.88 -5.78 -2.65
C GLU A 101 -11.46 -5.22 -2.58
N VAL A 102 -10.92 -5.03 -1.37
CA VAL A 102 -9.52 -4.63 -1.16
C VAL A 102 -8.74 -5.83 -0.63
N VAL A 103 -7.77 -6.29 -1.42
CA VAL A 103 -6.99 -7.51 -1.15
C VAL A 103 -5.79 -7.18 -0.24
N SER A 104 -5.12 -6.05 -0.48
CA SER A 104 -3.97 -5.62 0.31
C SER A 104 -4.27 -4.34 1.08
N LYS A 105 -4.41 -4.46 2.41
CA LYS A 105 -4.48 -3.30 3.31
C LYS A 105 -3.10 -2.68 3.60
N ASN A 106 -2.01 -3.31 3.13
CA ASN A 106 -0.63 -2.93 3.40
C ASN A 106 0.24 -3.07 2.14
N VAL A 107 -0.03 -2.26 1.11
CA VAL A 107 0.77 -2.22 -0.13
C VAL A 107 2.24 -1.85 0.15
N GLY A 108 2.53 -1.16 1.27
CA GLY A 108 3.88 -0.73 1.66
C GLY A 108 4.78 -1.79 2.34
N HIS A 109 4.26 -2.95 2.75
CA HIS A 109 5.05 -4.00 3.43
C HIS A 109 5.27 -5.25 2.57
N ALA A 110 4.76 -5.27 1.34
CA ALA A 110 4.88 -6.43 0.47
C ALA A 110 6.27 -6.48 -0.20
N ARG A 111 7.15 -7.30 0.38
CA ARG A 111 8.39 -7.86 -0.24
C ARG A 111 9.57 -6.90 -0.44
N VAL A 112 10.05 -6.30 0.65
CA VAL A 112 11.48 -5.97 0.78
C VAL A 112 12.15 -7.06 1.63
N GLU A 113 12.06 -8.31 1.21
CA GLU A 113 12.86 -9.38 1.84
C GLU A 113 13.43 -10.31 0.77
N ARG A 114 14.77 -10.36 0.77
CA ARG A 114 15.65 -11.36 0.14
C ARG A 114 15.78 -11.33 -1.39
N ARG A 115 16.70 -10.48 -1.85
CA ARG A 115 17.75 -10.94 -2.78
C ARG A 115 19.02 -10.12 -2.58
N ILE A 116 19.84 -10.57 -1.63
CA ILE A 116 21.30 -10.35 -1.62
C ILE A 116 21.90 -11.74 -1.65
#